data_AF-A0A9X8QHE2-F1
#
_entry.id   AF-A0A9X8QHE2-F1
#
_cell.length_a   1.000
_cell.length_b   1.000
_cell.length_c   1.000
_cell.angle_alpha   90.00
_cell.angle_beta   90.00
_cell.angle_gamma   90.00
#
_symmetry.space_group_name_H-M   'P 1'
#
loop_
_entity.id
_entity.type
_entity.pdbx_description
1 polymer ?
#
loop_
_entity_poly.entity_id
_entity_poly.type
_entity_poly.pdbx_seq_one_letter_code
_entity_poly.pdbx_strand_id
1 'polypeptide(L)'
;MGINQRRHPRVAMKCRLRITHPEFGELICQTRDLSDGGVYVQHETLTEWPVGTRVQGQVLDLPIEAPVVDMELMRVDALGAGFRFLRG
;
A
#
# COMPACT_ATOMS: atom_id res chain seq x y z
N MET A 1 -16.86 -3.87 -18.96
CA MET A 1 -15.83 -2.82 -19.06
C MET A 1 -15.84 -2.01 -17.78
N GLY A 2 -14.86 -2.18 -16.90
CA GLY A 2 -14.75 -1.39 -15.67
C GLY A 2 -14.14 -0.04 -15.99
N ILE A 3 -14.91 1.05 -15.81
CA ILE A 3 -14.42 2.42 -15.94
C ILE A 3 -13.21 2.64 -15.04
N ASN A 4 -12.14 3.22 -15.59
CA ASN A 4 -10.94 3.58 -14.85
C ASN A 4 -11.28 4.72 -13.87
N GLN A 5 -11.48 4.40 -12.59
CA GLN A 5 -11.84 5.36 -11.54
C GLN A 5 -10.66 6.18 -10.99
N ARG A 6 -9.50 6.17 -11.67
CA ARG A 6 -8.30 6.86 -11.18
C ARG A 6 -8.45 8.37 -11.35
N ARG A 7 -8.31 9.09 -10.23
CA ARG A 7 -8.34 10.57 -10.19
C ARG A 7 -6.96 11.22 -10.22
N HIS A 8 -5.90 10.46 -9.93
CA HIS A 8 -4.52 10.95 -9.84
C HIS A 8 -3.56 10.06 -10.66
N PRO A 9 -2.57 10.64 -11.37
CA PRO A 9 -1.55 9.87 -12.07
C PRO A 9 -0.70 9.06 -11.08
N ARG A 10 -0.28 7.87 -11.50
CA ARG A 10 0.64 7.02 -10.72
C ARG A 10 2.07 7.25 -11.20
N VAL A 11 2.96 7.54 -10.27
CA VAL A 11 4.40 7.67 -10.50
C VAL A 11 5.06 6.36 -10.08
N ALA A 12 5.87 5.78 -10.95
CA ALA A 12 6.69 4.62 -10.61
C ALA A 12 7.68 5.03 -9.52
N MET A 13 7.60 4.37 -8.37
CA MET A 13 8.41 4.70 -7.21
C MET A 13 8.65 3.44 -6.40
N LYS A 14 9.93 3.12 -6.20
CA LYS A 14 10.39 1.99 -5.41
C LYS A 14 10.91 2.49 -4.06
N CYS A 15 10.11 2.32 -3.02
CA CYS A 15 10.46 2.61 -1.64
C CYS A 15 10.26 1.36 -0.79
N ARG A 16 11.03 1.22 0.29
CA ARG A 16 10.72 0.24 1.33
C ARG A 16 9.60 0.78 2.20
N LEU A 17 8.61 -0.07 2.43
CA LEU A 17 7.41 0.24 3.18
C LEU A 17 7.26 -0.80 4.28
N ARG A 18 7.03 -0.34 5.50
CA ARG A 18 6.50 -1.16 6.58
C ARG A 18 4.98 -1.13 6.51
N ILE A 19 4.34 -2.30 6.48
CA ILE A 19 2.90 -2.47 6.66
C ILE A 19 2.67 -3.18 7.97
N THR A 20 1.82 -2.63 8.82
CA THR A 20 1.47 -3.20 10.14
C THR A 20 -0.03 -3.45 10.25
N HIS A 21 -0.39 -4.64 10.70
CA HIS A 21 -1.75 -5.05 11.03
C HIS A 21 -1.78 -5.73 12.41
N PRO A 22 -2.77 -5.45 13.29
CA PRO A 22 -2.81 -6.03 14.63
C PRO A 22 -2.82 -7.57 14.68
N GLU A 23 -3.46 -8.22 13.69
CA GLU A 23 -3.58 -9.68 13.65
C GLU A 23 -2.54 -10.35 12.73
N PHE A 24 -2.09 -9.64 11.69
CA PHE A 24 -1.16 -10.22 10.69
C PHE A 24 0.30 -9.83 10.94
N GLY A 25 0.54 -8.93 11.91
CA GLY A 25 1.87 -8.47 12.27
C GLY A 25 2.43 -7.43 11.30
N GLU A 26 3.76 -7.42 11.19
CA GLU A 26 4.53 -6.47 10.40
C GLU A 26 5.08 -7.13 9.12
N LEU A 27 4.99 -6.44 7.99
CA LEU A 27 5.62 -6.80 6.73
C LEU A 27 6.51 -5.67 6.23
N ILE A 28 7.74 -5.99 5.84
CA ILE A 28 8.58 -5.07 5.07
C ILE A 28 8.46 -5.43 3.59
N CYS A 29 8.02 -4.48 2.80
CA CYS A 29 7.66 -4.67 1.40
C CYS A 29 8.20 -3.53 0.53
N GLN A 30 8.02 -3.65 -0.79
CA GLN A 30 8.47 -2.65 -1.75
C GLN A 30 7.31 -2.08 -2.55
N THR A 31 7.26 -0.76 -2.72
CA THR A 31 6.28 -0.12 -3.59
C THR A 31 6.65 -0.32 -5.06
N ARG A 32 5.64 -0.48 -5.93
CA ARG A 32 5.84 -0.39 -7.40
C ARG A 32 5.60 1.03 -7.89
N ASP A 33 4.48 1.61 -7.45
CA ASP A 33 4.00 2.91 -7.88
C ASP A 33 3.15 3.59 -6.79
N LEU A 34 3.11 4.92 -6.82
CA LEU A 34 2.39 5.77 -5.87
C LEU A 34 1.53 6.81 -6.59
N SER A 35 0.48 7.29 -5.96
CA SER A 35 -0.34 8.44 -6.37
C SER A 35 -0.86 9.14 -5.12
N ASP A 36 -1.44 10.34 -5.25
CA ASP A 36 -2.02 11.06 -4.11
C ASP A 36 -3.17 10.30 -3.41
N GLY A 37 -3.75 9.31 -4.08
CA GLY A 37 -4.85 8.50 -3.56
C GLY A 37 -4.45 7.13 -3.01
N GLY A 38 -3.21 6.70 -3.20
CA GLY A 38 -2.78 5.38 -2.75
C GLY A 38 -1.54 4.83 -3.43
N VAL A 39 -1.19 3.60 -3.02
CA VAL A 39 0.07 2.92 -3.36
C VAL A 39 -0.19 1.53 -3.92
N TYR A 40 0.68 1.05 -4.79
CA TYR A 40 0.80 -0.38 -5.10
C TYR A 40 2.04 -0.96 -4.42
N VAL A 41 1.87 -2.08 -3.74
CA VAL A 41 2.90 -2.76 -2.95
C VAL A 41 3.09 -4.18 -3.48
N GLN A 42 4.35 -4.58 -3.67
CA GLN A 42 4.75 -5.93 -4.07
C GLN A 42 5.18 -6.73 -2.85
N HIS A 43 4.46 -7.81 -2.57
CA HIS A 43 4.79 -8.81 -1.56
C HIS A 43 3.85 -10.01 -1.71
N GLU A 44 4.36 -11.23 -1.71
CA GLU A 44 3.55 -12.45 -1.92
C GLU A 44 2.49 -12.66 -0.83
N THR A 45 2.83 -12.43 0.44
CA THR A 45 1.88 -12.54 1.56
C THR A 45 0.65 -11.64 1.40
N LEU A 46 0.80 -10.47 0.78
CA LEU A 46 -0.32 -9.54 0.58
C LEU A 46 -1.33 -10.04 -0.45
N THR A 47 -0.97 -11.01 -1.28
CA THR A 47 -1.86 -11.57 -2.31
C THR A 47 -2.98 -12.41 -1.71
N GLU A 48 -2.77 -12.92 -0.49
CA GLU A 48 -3.71 -13.74 0.27
C GLU A 48 -4.58 -12.93 1.26
N TRP A 49 -4.35 -11.61 1.37
CA TRP A 49 -5.05 -10.78 2.34
C TRP A 49 -6.47 -10.40 1.86
N PRO A 50 -7.47 -10.33 2.77
CA PRO A 50 -8.82 -9.95 2.39
C PRO A 50 -8.92 -8.49 1.93
N VAL A 51 -9.54 -8.24 0.77
CA VAL A 51 -9.92 -6.88 0.35
C VAL A 51 -10.78 -6.21 1.43
N GLY A 52 -10.49 -4.94 1.73
CA GLY A 52 -11.08 -4.19 2.84
C GLY A 52 -10.23 -4.20 4.12
N THR A 53 -9.16 -5.01 4.20
CA THR A 53 -8.20 -4.99 5.32
C THR A 53 -7.61 -3.59 5.49
N ARG A 54 -7.68 -3.05 6.71
CA ARG A 54 -7.11 -1.76 7.07
C ARG A 54 -5.78 -1.93 7.76
N VAL A 55 -4.76 -1.21 7.32
CA VAL A 55 -3.40 -1.32 7.83
C VAL A 55 -2.76 0.05 8.01
N GLN A 56 -1.68 0.08 8.78
CA GLN A 56 -0.78 1.22 8.86
C GLN A 56 0.39 1.02 7.91
N GLY A 57 0.76 2.07 7.17
CA GLY A 57 1.91 2.10 6.27
C GLY A 57 2.92 3.15 6.72
N GLN A 58 4.21 2.83 6.64
CA GLN A 58 5.29 3.78 6.92
C GLN A 58 6.45 3.58 5.95
N VAL A 59 6.89 4.64 5.28
CA VAL A 59 8.08 4.58 4.42
C VAL A 59 9.32 4.45 5.30
N LEU A 60 10.22 3.55 4.91
CA LEU A 60 11.47 3.29 5.61
C LEU A 60 12.65 3.97 4.90
N ASP A 61 13.82 3.92 5.56
CA ASP A 61 15.11 4.33 5.01
C ASP A 61 15.17 5.82 4.61
N LEU A 62 14.35 6.66 5.25
CA LEU A 62 14.43 8.12 5.15
C LEU A 62 15.35 8.68 6.24
N PRO A 63 16.02 9.83 6.02
CA PRO A 63 16.86 10.48 7.03
C PRO A 63 16.11 10.87 8.32
N ILE A 64 14.80 11.05 8.22
CA ILE A 64 13.87 11.27 9.33
C ILE A 64 12.76 10.23 9.24
N GLU A 65 12.17 9.89 10.39
CA GLU A 65 11.06 8.96 10.43
C GLU A 65 9.89 9.46 9.57
N ALA A 66 9.41 8.61 8.65
CA ALA A 66 8.28 8.94 7.81
C ALA A 66 6.98 8.94 8.63
N PRO A 67 5.97 9.75 8.24
CA PRO A 67 4.65 9.65 8.85
C PRO A 67 4.04 8.27 8.62
N VAL A 68 3.31 7.80 9.63
CA VAL A 68 2.46 6.62 9.52
C VAL A 68 1.14 7.03 8.87
N VAL A 69 0.70 6.27 7.88
CA VAL A 69 -0.55 6.52 7.14
C VAL A 69 -1.48 5.33 7.22
N ASP A 70 -2.77 5.59 7.46
CA ASP A 70 -3.78 4.55 7.40
C ASP A 70 -4.17 4.23 5.96
N MET A 71 -4.32 2.95 5.66
CA MET A 71 -4.57 2.46 4.32
C MET A 71 -5.60 1.33 4.31
N GLU A 72 -6.32 1.19 3.21
CA GLU A 72 -7.27 0.10 2.99
C GLU A 72 -6.90 -0.68 1.73
N LEU A 73 -6.86 -2.00 1.85
CA LEU A 73 -6.59 -2.91 0.74
C LEU A 73 -7.76 -2.89 -0.23
N MET A 74 -7.55 -2.39 -1.44
CA MET A 74 -8.61 -2.25 -2.46
C MET A 74 -8.62 -3.39 -3.46
N ARG A 75 -7.48 -4.03 -3.70
CA ARG A 75 -7.32 -5.13 -4.64
C ARG A 75 -6.03 -5.93 -4.39
N VAL A 76 -6.05 -7.18 -4.78
CA VAL A 76 -4.88 -8.06 -4.85
C VAL A 76 -4.73 -8.61 -6.28
N ASP A 77 -3.50 -8.88 -6.69
CA ASP A 77 -3.19 -9.65 -7.90
C ASP A 77 -1.99 -10.57 -7.63
N ALA A 78 -1.50 -11.29 -8.64
CA ALA A 78 -0.42 -12.27 -8.50
C ALA A 78 0.91 -11.71 -7.96
N LEU A 79 1.11 -10.38 -7.97
CA LEU A 79 2.36 -9.74 -7.57
C LEU A 79 2.26 -8.96 -6.25
N GLY A 80 1.05 -8.69 -5.77
CA GLY A 80 0.85 -7.93 -4.54
C GLY A 80 -0.50 -7.24 -4.47
N ALA A 81 -0.50 -6.03 -3.92
CA ALA A 81 -1.70 -5.38 -3.42
C ALA A 81 -1.75 -3.88 -3.77
N GLY A 82 -2.95 -3.40 -4.11
CA GLY A 82 -3.24 -1.98 -4.27
C GLY A 82 -3.98 -1.43 -3.06
N PHE A 83 -3.40 -0.43 -2.41
CA PHE A 83 -3.98 0.25 -1.26
C PHE A 83 -4.47 1.64 -1.61
N ARG A 84 -5.53 2.07 -0.94
CA ARG A 84 -6.02 3.45 -0.89
C ARG A 84 -5.56 4.10 0.41
N PHE A 85 -5.13 5.36 0.36
CA PHE A 85 -4.90 6.14 1.58
C PHE A 85 -6.25 6.52 2.21
N LEU A 86 -6.38 6.30 3.51
CA LEU A 86 -7.48 6.81 4.30
C LEU A 86 -7.10 8.24 4.73
N ARG A 87 -7.92 9.21 4.34
CA ARG A 87 -7.76 10.58 4.84
C ARG A 87 -8.49 10.67 6.18
N GLY A 88 -7.78 11.12 7.21
CA GLY A 88 -8.38 11.63 8.45
C GLY A 88 -9.00 13.00 8.25
#